data_AF-A0A4Y8I0F6-F1
#
_entry.id   AF-A0A4Y8I0F6-F1
#
_cell.length_a   1.000
_cell.length_b   1.000
_cell.length_c   1.000
_cell.angle_alpha   90.00
_cell.angle_beta   90.00
_cell.angle_gamma   90.00
#
_symmetry.space_group_name_H-M   'P 1'
#
loop_
_entity.id
_entity.type
_entity.pdbx_description
1 polymer ?
#
loop_
_entity_poly.entity_id
_entity_poly.type
_entity_poly.pdbx_seq_one_letter_code
_entity_poly.pdbx_strand_id
1 'polypeptide(L)'
;MPKNELNTLLELKDDPSLSQRSLSRKLNISLGLTNAIIKNLIHRGLIKAKKDTGRKLLYIITPKGMANVSRLMYNRFQETLHYYHYTKDLLTACLMKLYQQGEKTINIYGTGQLAEITYYAGISTPLKLNAIISDDP
;
A
#
# COMPACT_ATOMS: atom_id res chain seq x y z
N MET A 1 -6.48 -4.61 8.89
CA MET A 1 -6.12 -5.99 9.31
C MET A 1 -5.18 -6.70 8.32
N PRO A 2 -5.47 -6.85 7.00
CA PRO A 2 -4.60 -7.62 6.10
C PRO A 2 -3.25 -6.94 5.76
N LYS A 3 -3.18 -5.61 5.81
CA LYS A 3 -1.94 -4.84 5.51
C LYS A 3 -0.78 -5.23 6.45
N ASN A 4 -1.05 -5.35 7.74
CA ASN A 4 0.00 -5.65 8.72
C ASN A 4 0.45 -7.11 8.64
N GLU A 5 -0.44 -8.04 8.26
CA GLU A 5 -0.08 -9.44 7.99
C GLU A 5 0.81 -9.56 6.75
N LEU A 6 0.41 -8.92 5.64
CA LEU A 6 1.20 -8.91 4.40
C LEU A 6 2.58 -8.30 4.67
N ASN A 7 2.64 -7.13 5.31
CA ASN A 7 3.92 -6.50 5.64
C ASN A 7 4.76 -7.38 6.56
N THR A 8 4.16 -8.03 7.57
CA THR A 8 4.89 -8.98 8.42
C THR A 8 5.48 -10.13 7.60
N LEU A 9 4.71 -10.72 6.69
CA LEU A 9 5.21 -11.79 5.83
C LEU A 9 6.33 -11.31 4.91
N LEU A 10 6.26 -10.09 4.37
CA LEU A 10 7.33 -9.54 3.54
C LEU A 10 8.61 -9.28 4.34
N GLU A 11 8.47 -8.70 5.53
CA GLU A 11 9.62 -8.47 6.41
C GLU A 11 10.32 -9.77 6.83
N LEU A 12 9.55 -10.81 7.14
CA LEU A 12 10.09 -12.12 7.48
C LEU A 12 10.63 -12.89 6.26
N LYS A 13 10.15 -12.57 5.05
CA LYS A 13 10.70 -13.11 3.80
C LYS A 13 12.10 -12.57 3.57
N ASP A 14 12.28 -11.27 3.83
CA ASP A 14 13.53 -10.57 3.57
C ASP A 14 14.56 -10.81 4.70
N ASP A 15 14.14 -10.80 5.97
CA ASP A 15 14.96 -11.20 7.12
C ASP A 15 14.19 -12.13 8.08
N PRO A 16 14.37 -13.46 7.94
CA PRO A 16 13.75 -14.46 8.82
C PRO A 16 14.17 -14.34 10.29
N SER A 17 15.22 -13.58 10.58
CA SER A 17 15.87 -13.54 11.89
C SER A 17 15.41 -12.36 12.76
N LEU A 18 14.47 -11.55 12.24
CA LEU A 18 13.86 -10.43 12.96
C LEU A 18 13.22 -10.88 14.27
N SER A 19 13.60 -10.19 15.35
CA SER A 19 12.87 -10.30 16.62
C SER A 19 11.49 -9.64 16.51
N GLN A 20 10.54 -10.05 17.34
CA GLN A 20 9.23 -9.39 17.39
C GLN A 20 9.34 -7.90 17.74
N ARG A 21 10.35 -7.50 18.53
CA ARG A 21 10.60 -6.08 18.85
C ARG A 21 11.18 -5.31 17.66
N SER A 22 12.06 -5.93 16.89
CA SER A 22 12.61 -5.31 15.67
C SER A 22 11.50 -5.15 14.62
N LEU A 23 10.69 -6.19 14.44
CA LEU A 23 9.55 -6.19 13.53
C LEU A 23 8.51 -5.13 13.92
N SER A 24 8.20 -5.00 15.22
CA SER A 24 7.22 -4.00 15.70
C SER A 24 7.67 -2.57 15.40
N ARG A 25 8.97 -2.26 15.59
CA ARG A 25 9.54 -0.94 15.25
C ARG A 25 9.50 -0.69 13.75
N LYS A 26 9.90 -1.67 12.94
CA LYS A 26 9.96 -1.53 11.48
C LYS A 26 8.57 -1.33 10.87
N LEU A 27 7.57 -2.03 11.40
CA LEU A 27 6.18 -1.91 10.96
C LEU A 27 5.40 -0.76 11.63
N ASN A 28 6.02 -0.03 12.56
CA ASN A 28 5.39 1.00 13.38
C ASN A 28 4.08 0.52 14.05
N ILE A 29 4.13 -0.65 14.68
CA ILE A 29 3.00 -1.25 15.43
C ILE A 29 3.43 -1.66 16.84
N SER A 30 2.46 -1.90 17.72
CA SER A 30 2.76 -2.35 19.08
C SER A 30 3.37 -3.76 19.11
N LEU A 31 4.19 -4.03 20.12
CA LEU A 31 4.76 -5.36 20.34
C LEU A 31 3.66 -6.42 20.57
N GLY A 32 2.59 -6.04 21.27
CA GLY A 32 1.43 -6.92 21.50
C GLY A 32 0.74 -7.32 20.19
N LEU A 33 0.50 -6.36 19.30
CA LEU A 33 -0.08 -6.62 17.98
C LEU A 33 0.86 -7.49 17.12
N THR A 34 2.16 -7.21 17.18
CA THR A 34 3.17 -8.01 16.48
C THR A 34 3.14 -9.47 16.93
N ASN A 35 3.12 -9.71 18.25
CA ASN A 35 3.03 -11.06 18.81
C ASN A 35 1.74 -11.77 18.41
N ALA A 36 0.60 -11.06 18.42
CA ALA A 36 -0.68 -11.60 17.97
C ALA A 36 -0.65 -12.01 16.49
N ILE A 37 -0.09 -11.17 15.61
CA ILE A 37 0.08 -11.46 14.18
C ILE A 37 0.98 -12.70 14.00
N ILE A 38 2.16 -12.73 14.63
CA ILE A 38 3.10 -13.86 14.52
C ILE A 38 2.43 -15.17 14.96
N LYS A 39 1.74 -15.17 16.12
CA LYS A 39 1.02 -16.35 16.61
C LYS A 39 -0.07 -16.79 15.64
N ASN A 40 -0.82 -15.85 15.06
CA ASN A 40 -1.85 -16.15 14.06
C ASN A 40 -1.25 -16.76 12.78
N LEU A 41 -0.15 -16.21 12.27
CA LEU A 41 0.54 -16.71 11.09
C LEU A 41 1.11 -18.12 11.31
N ILE A 42 1.65 -18.40 12.51
CA ILE A 42 2.10 -19.75 12.90
C ILE A 42 0.91 -20.70 12.97
N HIS A 43 -0.16 -20.31 13.65
CA HIS A 43 -1.37 -21.13 13.81
C HIS A 43 -1.99 -21.50 12.45
N ARG A 44 -2.00 -20.58 11.49
CA ARG A 44 -2.47 -20.81 10.12
C ARG A 44 -1.50 -21.62 9.25
N GLY A 45 -0.30 -21.90 9.75
CA GLY A 45 0.77 -22.62 9.03
C GLY A 45 1.43 -21.80 7.92
N LEU A 46 1.34 -20.48 7.97
CA LEU A 46 1.95 -19.57 6.98
C LEU A 46 3.43 -19.35 7.25
N ILE A 47 3.84 -19.40 8.52
CA ILE A 47 5.24 -19.35 8.95
C ILE A 47 5.52 -20.46 9.95
N LYS A 48 6.79 -20.88 10.06
CA LYS A 48 7.30 -21.79 11.08
C LYS A 48 8.37 -21.10 11.89
N ALA A 49 8.29 -21.21 13.22
CA ALA A 49 9.34 -20.77 14.12
C ALA A 49 10.36 -21.91 14.31
N LYS A 50 11.64 -21.66 14.02
CA LYS A 50 12.75 -22.60 14.20
C LYS A 50 13.82 -21.96 15.08
N LYS A 51 14.32 -22.70 16.07
CA LYS A 51 15.50 -22.26 16.83
C LYS A 51 16.74 -22.36 15.94
N ASP A 52 17.51 -21.28 15.91
CA ASP A 52 18.88 -21.27 15.38
C ASP A 52 19.88 -21.56 16.51
N THR A 53 21.15 -21.67 16.18
CA THR A 53 22.25 -21.88 17.13
C THR A 53 22.20 -20.81 18.23
N GLY A 54 21.99 -21.24 19.49
CA GLY A 54 21.84 -20.35 20.64
C GLY A 54 20.39 -19.95 20.97
N ARG A 55 20.15 -18.66 21.25
CA ARG A 55 18.84 -18.10 21.68
C ARG A 55 18.01 -17.48 20.55
N LYS A 56 18.52 -17.48 19.30
CA LYS A 56 17.89 -16.79 18.17
C LYS A 56 16.78 -17.65 17.57
N LEU A 57 15.66 -17.02 17.21
CA LEU A 57 14.51 -17.65 16.58
C LEU A 57 14.39 -17.17 15.14
N LEU A 58 14.23 -18.10 14.21
CA LEU A 58 13.99 -17.83 12.79
C LEU A 58 12.51 -18.08 12.48
N TYR A 59 11.88 -17.15 11.79
CA TYR A 59 10.54 -17.29 11.25
C TYR A 59 10.63 -17.58 9.75
N ILE A 60 10.47 -18.85 9.37
CA ILE A 60 10.60 -19.31 7.99
C ILE A 60 9.22 -19.37 7.35
N ILE A 61 9.05 -18.71 6.21
CA ILE A 61 7.80 -18.75 5.44
C ILE A 61 7.62 -20.13 4.81
N THR A 62 6.42 -20.69 4.93
CA THR A 62 6.07 -21.98 4.30
C THR A 62 5.63 -21.77 2.85
N PRO A 63 5.59 -22.82 2.01
CA PRO A 63 4.98 -22.71 0.68
C PRO A 63 3.55 -22.17 0.70
N LYS A 64 2.75 -22.55 1.72
CA LYS A 64 1.41 -22.01 1.98
C LYS A 64 1.46 -20.51 2.30
N GLY A 65 2.45 -20.07 3.08
CA GLY A 65 2.73 -18.67 3.36
C GLY A 65 3.06 -17.87 2.10
N MET A 66 3.93 -18.39 1.23
CA MET A 66 4.27 -17.73 -0.04
C MET A 66 3.04 -17.55 -0.94
N ALA A 67 2.21 -18.60 -1.10
CA ALA A 67 0.96 -18.50 -1.85
C ALA A 67 0.01 -17.44 -1.24
N ASN A 68 0.00 -17.31 0.09
CA ASN A 68 -0.78 -16.28 0.76
C ASN A 68 -0.26 -14.86 0.50
N VAL A 69 1.07 -14.66 0.50
CA VAL A 69 1.69 -13.37 0.13
C VAL A 69 1.26 -12.97 -1.28
N SER A 70 1.38 -13.86 -2.26
CA SER A 70 0.97 -13.60 -3.64
C SER A 70 -0.51 -13.22 -3.73
N ARG A 71 -1.39 -13.94 -3.02
CA ARG A 71 -2.83 -13.63 -2.98
C ARG A 71 -3.11 -12.25 -2.36
N LEU A 72 -2.48 -11.92 -1.23
CA LEU A 72 -2.67 -10.64 -0.56
C LEU A 72 -2.13 -9.47 -1.39
N MET A 73 -0.99 -9.65 -2.07
CA MET A 73 -0.44 -8.68 -3.01
C MET A 73 -1.39 -8.46 -4.19
N TYR A 74 -1.91 -9.53 -4.77
CA TYR A 74 -2.87 -9.45 -5.87
C TYR A 74 -4.13 -8.68 -5.46
N ASN A 75 -4.72 -9.00 -4.30
CA ASN A 75 -5.90 -8.28 -3.80
C ASN A 75 -5.60 -6.79 -3.60
N ARG A 76 -4.45 -6.45 -3.00
CA ARG A 76 -4.03 -5.06 -2.80
C ARG A 76 -3.81 -4.33 -4.12
N PHE A 77 -3.27 -5.01 -5.12
CA PHE A 77 -3.11 -4.45 -6.46
C PHE A 77 -4.46 -4.16 -7.12
N GLN A 78 -5.41 -5.09 -7.03
CA GLN A 78 -6.78 -4.90 -7.53
C GLN A 78 -7.48 -3.72 -6.84
N GLU A 79 -7.36 -3.61 -5.51
CA GLU A 79 -7.88 -2.45 -4.75
C GLU A 79 -7.24 -1.14 -5.22
N THR A 80 -5.93 -1.13 -5.47
CA THR A 80 -5.20 0.06 -5.93
C THR A 80 -5.65 0.47 -7.34
N LEU A 81 -5.81 -0.48 -8.26
CA LEU A 81 -6.33 -0.21 -9.60
C LEU A 81 -7.76 0.30 -9.56
N HIS A 82 -8.62 -0.33 -8.76
CA HIS A 82 -9.99 0.12 -8.60
C HIS A 82 -10.06 1.55 -8.07
N TYR A 83 -9.27 1.87 -7.04
CA TYR A 83 -9.15 3.22 -6.51
C TYR A 83 -8.68 4.22 -7.58
N TYR A 84 -7.65 3.86 -8.36
CA TYR A 84 -7.14 4.71 -9.44
C TYR A 84 -8.23 5.02 -10.47
N HIS A 85 -8.90 3.99 -11.01
CA HIS A 85 -9.95 4.17 -12.01
C HIS A 85 -11.13 4.96 -11.47
N TYR A 86 -11.63 4.61 -10.29
CA TYR A 86 -12.72 5.34 -9.64
C TYR A 86 -12.38 6.83 -9.43
N THR A 87 -11.17 7.12 -8.92
CA THR A 87 -10.73 8.50 -8.67
C THR A 87 -10.58 9.28 -9.97
N LYS A 88 -10.02 8.64 -11.01
CA LYS A 88 -9.88 9.25 -12.34
C LYS A 88 -11.25 9.60 -12.92
N ASP A 89 -12.21 8.68 -12.90
CA ASP A 89 -13.55 8.89 -13.45
C ASP A 89 -14.28 10.02 -12.71
N LEU A 90 -14.20 10.05 -11.38
CA LEU A 90 -14.76 11.11 -10.55
C LEU A 90 -14.16 12.47 -10.90
N LEU A 91 -12.83 12.55 -10.98
CA LEU A 91 -12.13 13.79 -11.32
C LEU A 91 -12.44 14.26 -12.74
N THR A 92 -12.48 13.35 -13.71
CA THR A 92 -12.88 13.67 -15.09
C THR A 92 -14.29 14.25 -15.13
N ALA A 93 -15.25 13.68 -14.39
CA ALA A 93 -16.60 14.21 -14.30
C ALA A 93 -16.64 15.62 -13.66
N CYS A 94 -15.89 15.84 -12.58
CA CYS A 94 -15.76 17.16 -11.95
C CYS A 94 -15.16 18.20 -12.89
N LEU A 95 -14.08 17.84 -13.60
CA LEU A 95 -13.41 18.71 -14.56
C LEU A 95 -14.33 19.03 -15.75
N MET A 96 -15.04 18.05 -16.30
CA MET A 96 -16.03 18.30 -17.36
C MET A 96 -17.15 19.25 -16.92
N LYS A 97 -17.60 19.14 -15.67
CA LYS A 97 -18.58 20.07 -15.10
C LYS A 97 -18.05 21.50 -15.05
N LEU A 98 -16.80 21.70 -14.61
CA LEU A 98 -16.16 23.03 -14.61
C LEU A 98 -16.07 23.59 -16.04
N TYR A 99 -15.71 22.77 -17.02
CA TYR A 99 -15.67 23.18 -18.42
C TYR A 99 -17.05 23.64 -18.93
N GLN A 100 -18.11 22.90 -18.59
CA GLN A 100 -19.49 23.25 -18.93
C GLN A 100 -19.95 24.55 -18.26
N GLN A 101 -19.38 24.89 -17.11
CA GLN A 101 -19.62 26.16 -16.41
C GLN A 101 -18.84 27.34 -17.00
N GLY A 102 -18.03 27.11 -18.04
CA GLY A 102 -17.32 28.14 -18.77
C GLY A 102 -15.81 28.16 -18.52
N GLU A 103 -15.32 27.41 -17.53
CA GLU A 103 -13.89 27.33 -17.24
C GLU A 103 -13.11 26.77 -18.42
N LYS A 104 -11.94 27.32 -18.71
CA LYS A 104 -11.07 26.90 -19.83
C LYS A 104 -9.73 26.36 -19.38
N THR A 105 -9.33 26.69 -18.16
CA THR A 105 -8.02 26.34 -17.61
C THR A 105 -8.15 25.82 -16.19
N ILE A 106 -7.25 24.93 -15.80
CA ILE A 106 -7.12 24.45 -14.42
C ILE A 106 -5.69 24.62 -13.91
N ASN A 107 -5.57 24.84 -12.61
CA ASN A 107 -4.32 24.70 -11.88
C ASN A 107 -4.46 23.51 -10.91
N ILE A 108 -3.44 22.67 -10.83
CA ILE A 108 -3.39 21.57 -9.87
C ILE A 108 -2.46 21.99 -8.74
N TYR A 109 -2.88 21.79 -7.50
CA TYR A 109 -2.07 22.10 -6.33
C TYR A 109 -1.65 20.80 -5.62
N GLY A 110 -0.36 20.70 -5.31
CA GLY A 110 0.31 19.52 -4.79
C GLY A 110 0.96 18.65 -5.87
N THR A 111 1.88 17.79 -5.45
CA THR A 111 2.65 16.85 -6.29
C THR A 111 2.40 15.38 -5.92
N GLY A 112 1.43 15.12 -5.04
CA GLY A 112 1.08 13.77 -4.59
C GLY A 112 0.29 12.97 -5.63
N GLN A 113 -0.02 11.72 -5.28
CA GLN A 113 -0.73 10.79 -6.15
C GLN A 113 -2.06 11.33 -6.69
N LEU A 114 -2.80 12.11 -5.89
CA LEU A 114 -4.05 12.72 -6.33
C LEU A 114 -3.82 13.78 -7.41
N ALA A 115 -2.73 14.56 -7.33
CA ALA A 115 -2.36 15.54 -8.35
C ALA A 115 -2.01 14.86 -9.67
N GLU A 116 -1.27 13.74 -9.61
CA GLU A 116 -0.97 12.90 -10.77
C GLU A 116 -2.25 12.33 -11.41
N ILE A 117 -3.17 11.76 -10.63
CA ILE A 117 -4.44 11.26 -11.17
C ILE A 117 -5.26 12.40 -11.77
N THR A 118 -5.28 13.58 -11.13
CA THR A 118 -5.96 14.78 -11.64
C THR A 118 -5.38 15.25 -12.96
N TYR A 119 -4.05 15.20 -13.11
CA TYR A 119 -3.37 15.50 -14.36
C TYR A 119 -3.83 14.57 -15.49
N TYR A 120 -3.83 13.26 -15.27
CA TYR A 120 -4.29 12.29 -16.27
C TYR A 120 -5.79 12.39 -16.56
N ALA A 121 -6.61 12.71 -15.55
CA ALA A 121 -8.03 12.98 -15.72
C ALA A 121 -8.25 14.22 -16.60
N GLY A 122 -7.49 15.29 -16.37
CA GLY A 122 -7.55 16.54 -17.11
C GLY A 122 -7.18 16.40 -18.58
N ILE A 123 -6.21 15.56 -18.93
CA ILE A 123 -5.87 15.22 -20.33
C ILE A 123 -7.08 14.66 -21.09
N SER A 124 -8.00 13.99 -20.39
CA SER A 124 -9.21 13.42 -20.99
C SER A 124 -10.36 14.43 -21.12
N THR A 125 -10.11 15.72 -20.85
CA THR A 125 -11.09 16.81 -20.91
C THR A 125 -10.60 17.97 -21.79
N PRO A 126 -11.50 18.86 -22.25
CA PRO A 126 -11.10 20.06 -22.99
C PRO A 126 -10.44 21.17 -22.15
N LEU A 127 -10.33 21.00 -20.83
CA LEU A 127 -9.67 21.97 -19.95
C LEU A 127 -8.16 21.96 -20.19
N LYS A 128 -7.57 23.15 -20.31
CA LYS A 128 -6.12 23.29 -20.44
C LYS A 128 -5.48 23.36 -19.07
N LEU A 129 -4.51 22.49 -18.81
CA LEU A 129 -3.67 22.65 -17.63
C LEU A 129 -2.80 23.90 -17.79
N ASN A 130 -2.89 24.81 -16.84
CA ASN A 130 -2.09 26.04 -16.82
C ASN A 130 -0.85 25.89 -15.93
N ALA A 131 -1.00 25.35 -14.72
CA ALA A 131 0.12 25.12 -13.81
C ALA A 131 -0.11 23.94 -12.86
N ILE A 132 0.98 23.33 -12.41
CA ILE A 132 1.03 22.50 -11.20
C ILE A 132 1.83 23.27 -10.16
N ILE A 133 1.22 23.54 -9.01
CA ILE A 133 1.77 24.35 -7.93
C ILE A 133 2.14 23.40 -6.79
N SER A 134 3.35 23.53 -6.24
CA SER A 134 3.81 22.77 -5.08
C SER A 134 4.25 23.73 -3.98
N ASP A 135 3.99 23.35 -2.73
CA ASP A 135 4.55 24.02 -1.54
C ASP A 135 5.89 23.41 -1.11
N ASP A 136 6.35 22.36 -1.78
CA ASP A 136 7.69 21.82 -1.56
C ASP A 136 8.74 22.77 -2.16
N PRO A 137 9.75 23.22 -1.38
CA PRO A 137 10.83 24.07 -1.86
C PRO A 137 11.77 23.39 -2.87
#